data_AF-A0A9X1V999-F1
#
_entry.id   AF-A0A9X1V999-F1
#
_cell.length_a   1.000
_cell.length_b   1.000
_cell.length_c   1.000
_cell.angle_alpha   90.00
_cell.angle_beta   90.00
_cell.angle_gamma   90.00
#
_symmetry.space_group_name_H-M   'P 1'
#
loop_
_entity.id
_entity.type
_entity.pdbx_description
1 polymer ?
#
loop_
_entity_poly.entity_id
_entity_poly.type
_entity_poly.pdbx_seq_one_letter_code
_entity_poly.pdbx_strand_id
1 'polypeptide(L)'
;MRFEPRSTSTEKIVDPNAAYMEFDLTTDMGYGEWLAFFMQRDVVARRFNGYLLQTDVNVGQISTTPIEIHLYTRGMFVSSPGETEEYYYELPRPSLRLARAYFLPDSADQDHIQGYQPKLDELLGLDLWFQDESGEQMIYTFFYTAELQTENGIHRIERYQLQ
;
A
#
# COMPACT_ATOMS: atom_id res chain seq x y z
N MET A 1 -12.57 19.51 -10.39
CA MET A 1 -13.15 18.18 -10.64
C MET A 1 -13.14 17.39 -9.34
N ARG A 2 -14.11 16.49 -9.12
CA ARG A 2 -14.09 15.53 -8.01
C ARG A 2 -13.13 14.40 -8.38
N PHE A 3 -12.23 14.02 -7.48
CA PHE A 3 -11.36 12.85 -7.69
C PHE A 3 -12.21 11.57 -7.61
N GLU A 4 -12.13 10.74 -8.64
CA GLU A 4 -12.77 9.42 -8.67
C GLU A 4 -11.67 8.37 -8.77
N PRO A 5 -11.42 7.56 -7.72
CA PRO A 5 -10.32 6.61 -7.71
C PRO A 5 -10.52 5.54 -8.78
N ARG A 6 -9.51 5.34 -9.62
CA ARG A 6 -9.51 4.20 -10.56
C ARG A 6 -9.47 2.89 -9.78
N SER A 7 -10.18 1.88 -10.28
CA SER A 7 -10.06 0.50 -9.79
C SER A 7 -8.61 0.02 -9.80
N THR A 8 -8.23 -0.63 -8.71
CA THR A 8 -6.98 -1.37 -8.57
C THR A 8 -7.18 -2.85 -8.93
N SER A 9 -6.09 -3.61 -9.05
CA SER A 9 -6.13 -5.07 -9.13
C SER A 9 -5.59 -5.74 -7.87
N THR A 10 -5.33 -4.97 -6.81
CA THR A 10 -4.66 -5.45 -5.60
C THR A 10 -5.38 -6.61 -4.95
N GLU A 11 -6.72 -6.62 -4.88
CA GLU A 11 -7.46 -7.77 -4.33
C GLU A 11 -7.24 -9.05 -5.16
N LYS A 12 -7.02 -8.95 -6.47
CA LYS A 12 -6.70 -10.12 -7.30
C LYS A 12 -5.28 -10.64 -7.08
N ILE A 13 -4.38 -9.79 -6.58
CA ILE A 13 -2.96 -10.09 -6.39
C ILE A 13 -2.70 -10.65 -5.00
N VAL A 14 -3.40 -10.14 -3.98
CA VAL A 14 -3.19 -10.52 -2.59
C VAL A 14 -4.12 -11.65 -2.13
N ASP A 15 -5.43 -11.40 -2.10
CA ASP A 15 -6.49 -12.37 -1.85
C ASP A 15 -7.84 -11.73 -2.27
N PRO A 16 -8.68 -12.41 -3.07
CA PRO A 16 -9.96 -11.86 -3.52
C PRO A 16 -10.97 -11.62 -2.40
N ASN A 17 -10.76 -12.18 -1.21
CA ASN A 17 -11.58 -11.99 -0.01
C ASN A 17 -10.98 -10.95 0.95
N ALA A 18 -9.89 -10.27 0.57
CA ALA A 18 -9.31 -9.23 1.38
C ALA A 18 -10.33 -8.11 1.61
N ALA A 19 -10.50 -7.72 2.87
CA ALA A 19 -11.16 -6.47 3.22
C ALA A 19 -10.18 -5.30 3.07
N TYR A 20 -10.69 -4.07 3.01
CA TYR A 20 -9.85 -2.88 2.98
C TYR A 20 -10.36 -1.76 3.88
N MET A 21 -9.41 -0.95 4.35
CA MET A 21 -9.65 0.36 4.93
C MET A 21 -9.17 1.42 3.95
N GLU A 22 -9.95 2.49 3.80
CA GLU A 22 -9.67 3.59 2.89
C GLU A 22 -9.42 4.88 3.68
N PHE A 23 -8.42 5.65 3.24
CA PHE A 23 -7.98 6.88 3.88
C PHE A 23 -7.91 8.01 2.86
N ASP A 24 -8.63 9.11 3.10
CA ASP A 24 -8.54 10.31 2.29
C ASP A 24 -7.24 11.06 2.59
N LEU A 25 -6.28 10.94 1.69
CA LEU A 25 -4.98 11.59 1.86
C LEU A 25 -5.01 13.05 1.41
N THR A 26 -6.10 13.63 0.92
CA THR A 26 -6.10 15.04 0.52
C THR A 26 -6.13 16.01 1.69
N THR A 27 -6.53 15.52 2.87
CA THR A 27 -6.64 16.31 4.10
C THR A 27 -5.54 15.97 5.10
N ASP A 28 -5.19 16.91 5.98
CA ASP A 28 -4.27 16.66 7.09
C ASP A 28 -4.83 15.62 8.06
N MET A 29 -6.15 15.62 8.27
CA MET A 29 -6.84 14.67 9.15
C MET A 29 -6.74 13.25 8.62
N GLY A 30 -7.10 13.01 7.36
CA GLY A 30 -7.04 11.65 6.80
C GLY A 30 -5.62 11.14 6.61
N TYR A 31 -4.64 12.04 6.36
CA TYR A 31 -3.23 11.65 6.44
C TYR A 31 -2.80 11.34 7.88
N GLY A 32 -3.30 12.06 8.88
CA GLY A 32 -3.09 11.76 10.30
C GLY A 32 -3.66 10.40 10.70
N GLU A 33 -4.85 10.04 10.22
CA GLU A 33 -5.45 8.72 10.40
C GLU A 33 -4.61 7.61 9.76
N TRP A 34 -4.09 7.85 8.56
CA TRP A 34 -3.14 6.96 7.90
C TRP A 34 -1.86 6.78 8.72
N LEU A 35 -1.25 7.85 9.23
CA LEU A 35 -0.08 7.75 10.10
C LEU A 35 -0.39 6.96 11.39
N ALA A 36 -1.52 7.27 12.04
CA ALA A 36 -1.94 6.62 13.27
C ALA A 36 -2.17 5.12 13.06
N PHE A 37 -2.73 4.72 11.90
CA PHE A 37 -2.88 3.31 11.53
C PHE A 37 -1.54 2.56 11.61
N PHE A 38 -0.44 3.10 11.09
CA PHE A 38 0.86 2.43 11.20
C PHE A 38 1.53 2.58 12.56
N MET A 39 1.37 3.72 13.24
CA MET A 39 1.99 3.95 14.56
C MET A 39 1.40 3.07 15.66
N GLN A 40 0.10 2.81 15.65
CA GLN A 40 -0.56 1.97 16.66
C GLN A 40 -0.13 0.51 16.64
N ARG A 41 0.54 0.07 15.56
CA ARG A 41 0.94 -1.33 15.35
C ARG A 41 2.39 -1.62 15.77
N ASP A 42 3.04 -0.67 16.45
CA ASP A 42 4.32 -0.72 17.21
C ASP A 42 5.50 -1.52 16.61
N VAL A 43 5.47 -1.76 15.30
CA VAL A 43 6.40 -2.65 14.60
C VAL A 43 6.76 -2.04 13.25
N VAL A 44 7.88 -2.50 12.71
CA VAL A 44 8.50 -2.39 11.37
C VAL A 44 7.53 -2.64 10.18
N ALA A 45 6.28 -2.18 10.28
CA ALA A 45 5.15 -2.40 9.38
C ALA A 45 5.24 -1.58 8.09
N ARG A 46 6.45 -1.26 7.68
CA ARG A 46 6.73 -0.54 6.47
C ARG A 46 7.59 -1.34 5.49
N ARG A 47 7.92 -2.58 5.81
CA ARG A 47 8.72 -3.47 4.94
C ARG A 47 7.81 -4.28 4.03
N PHE A 48 7.93 -4.04 2.73
CA PHE A 48 7.22 -4.76 1.68
C PHE A 48 8.26 -5.50 0.84
N ASN A 49 7.85 -6.57 0.18
CA ASN A 49 8.76 -7.34 -0.68
C ASN A 49 8.86 -6.80 -2.10
N GLY A 50 8.01 -5.85 -2.45
CA GLY A 50 7.90 -5.37 -3.80
C GLY A 50 6.78 -4.35 -3.95
N TYR A 51 6.76 -3.76 -5.13
CA TYR A 51 5.71 -2.82 -5.50
C TYR A 51 5.33 -2.95 -6.97
N LEU A 52 4.11 -2.47 -7.26
CA LEU A 52 3.55 -2.36 -8.60
C LEU A 52 3.29 -0.89 -8.90
N LEU A 53 3.67 -0.44 -10.09
CA LEU A 53 3.22 0.82 -10.65
C LEU A 53 2.11 0.58 -11.66
N GLN A 54 0.94 1.20 -11.45
CA GLN A 54 -0.19 1.15 -12.37
C GLN A 54 -0.46 2.55 -12.88
N THR A 55 -0.04 2.84 -14.11
CA THR A 55 -0.34 4.11 -14.81
C THR A 55 -1.66 4.04 -15.58
N ASP A 56 -2.05 2.85 -16.06
CA ASP A 56 -3.29 2.57 -16.78
C ASP A 56 -4.02 1.33 -16.22
N VAL A 57 -5.07 0.85 -16.91
CA VAL A 57 -5.68 -0.48 -16.64
C VAL A 57 -4.66 -1.62 -16.84
N ASN A 58 -3.56 -1.33 -17.54
CA ASN A 58 -2.42 -2.22 -17.70
C ASN A 58 -1.37 -1.94 -16.63
N VAL A 59 -0.81 -3.02 -16.08
CA VAL A 59 0.33 -2.97 -15.16
C VAL A 59 1.52 -2.34 -15.86
N GLY A 60 2.04 -1.24 -15.33
CA GLY A 60 3.15 -0.49 -15.93
C GLY A 60 4.52 -1.05 -15.55
N GLN A 61 4.71 -1.45 -14.29
CA GLN A 61 5.99 -1.99 -13.82
C GLN A 61 5.82 -2.82 -12.54
N ILE A 62 6.39 -4.02 -12.50
CA ILE A 62 6.47 -4.86 -11.29
C ILE A 62 7.90 -4.85 -10.78
N SER A 63 8.10 -4.57 -9.50
CA SER A 63 9.34 -4.80 -8.79
C SER A 63 9.12 -5.79 -7.67
N THR A 64 9.94 -6.84 -7.61
CA THR A 64 9.98 -7.82 -6.50
C THR A 64 11.12 -7.54 -5.54
N THR A 65 11.69 -6.32 -5.60
CA THR A 65 12.74 -5.90 -4.67
C THR A 65 12.11 -5.49 -3.35
N PRO A 66 12.62 -5.99 -2.21
CA PRO A 66 12.19 -5.50 -0.91
C PRO A 66 12.34 -4.00 -0.80
N ILE A 67 11.37 -3.35 -0.18
CA ILE A 67 11.33 -1.90 0.01
C ILE A 67 10.78 -1.56 1.40
N GLU A 68 11.19 -0.42 1.90
CA GLU A 68 10.67 0.20 3.11
C GLU A 68 9.88 1.45 2.74
N ILE A 69 8.66 1.57 3.24
CA ILE A 69 7.94 2.85 3.28
C ILE A 69 8.44 3.60 4.52
N HIS A 70 8.55 4.91 4.45
CA HIS A 70 8.83 5.76 5.60
C HIS A 70 7.78 6.84 5.69
N LEU A 71 7.06 6.84 6.79
CA LEU A 71 5.94 7.73 7.05
C LEU A 71 6.37 8.81 8.04
N TYR A 72 6.29 10.07 7.62
CA TYR A 72 6.56 11.25 8.41
C TYR A 72 5.38 12.22 8.31
N THR A 73 5.30 13.16 9.24
CA THR A 73 4.31 14.26 9.16
C THR A 73 4.43 15.08 7.88
N ARG A 74 5.67 15.26 7.37
CA ARG A 74 5.95 16.02 6.15
C ARG A 74 5.63 15.29 4.85
N GLY A 75 5.54 13.96 4.87
CA GLY A 75 5.42 13.18 3.65
C GLY A 75 5.73 11.70 3.81
N MET A 76 5.59 10.99 2.70
CA MET A 76 5.86 9.57 2.60
C MET A 76 7.06 9.33 1.70
N PHE A 77 7.87 8.34 2.03
CA PHE A 77 9.07 8.03 1.28
C PHE A 77 9.21 6.52 1.10
N VAL A 78 10.00 6.10 0.12
CA VAL A 78 10.29 4.69 -0.17
C VAL A 78 11.80 4.52 -0.31
N SER A 79 12.35 3.43 0.21
CA SER A 79 13.77 3.08 0.06
C SER A 79 13.97 1.57 -0.05
N SER A 80 15.18 1.14 -0.38
CA SER A 80 15.61 -0.23 -0.07
C SER A 80 15.68 -0.43 1.46
N PRO A 81 15.65 -1.67 1.96
CA PRO A 81 15.67 -1.92 3.40
C PRO A 81 17.01 -1.51 4.05
N GLY A 82 16.94 -0.80 5.17
CA GLY A 82 18.13 -0.44 5.96
C GLY A 82 18.89 0.79 5.46
N GLU A 83 18.34 1.50 4.48
CA GLU A 83 18.91 2.74 3.95
C GLU A 83 18.70 3.94 4.90
N THR A 84 19.54 4.96 4.75
CA THR A 84 19.44 6.26 5.44
C THR A 84 18.56 7.25 4.67
N GLU A 85 18.03 8.29 5.35
CA GLU A 85 17.09 9.26 4.76
C GLU A 85 17.60 9.94 3.48
N GLU A 86 18.91 10.02 3.25
CA GLU A 86 19.51 10.60 2.05
C GLU A 86 19.22 9.81 0.76
N TYR A 87 18.87 8.53 0.89
CA TYR A 87 18.54 7.62 -0.22
C TYR A 87 17.03 7.39 -0.38
N TYR A 88 16.22 8.12 0.38
CA TYR A 88 14.79 7.96 0.36
C TYR A 88 14.19 8.66 -0.85
N TYR A 89 13.40 7.93 -1.62
CA TYR A 89 12.60 8.49 -2.69
C TYR A 89 11.28 9.05 -2.11
N GLU A 90 11.07 10.35 -2.24
CA GLU A 90 9.84 10.99 -1.78
C GLU A 90 8.64 10.65 -2.69
N LEU A 91 7.55 10.24 -2.07
CA LEU A 91 6.23 10.17 -2.70
C LEU A 91 5.53 11.53 -2.51
N PRO A 92 5.33 12.32 -3.59
CA PRO A 92 4.93 13.72 -3.46
C PRO A 92 3.58 13.90 -2.75
N ARG A 93 3.61 14.53 -1.58
CA ARG A 93 2.41 14.80 -0.77
C ARG A 93 1.30 15.55 -1.51
N PRO A 94 1.58 16.57 -2.36
CA PRO A 94 0.54 17.28 -3.11
C PRO A 94 -0.16 16.43 -4.17
N SER A 95 0.45 15.32 -4.59
CA SER A 95 -0.10 14.41 -5.59
C SER A 95 -0.91 13.28 -4.96
N LEU A 96 -0.70 12.98 -3.68
CA LEU A 96 -1.46 11.96 -2.96
C LEU A 96 -2.96 12.31 -2.86
N ARG A 97 -3.81 11.32 -3.09
CA ARG A 97 -5.27 11.46 -3.05
C ARG A 97 -5.92 10.47 -2.08
N LEU A 98 -5.57 9.20 -2.20
CA LEU A 98 -6.23 8.11 -1.50
C LEU A 98 -5.21 7.05 -1.11
N ALA A 99 -5.41 6.40 0.03
CA ALA A 99 -4.75 5.15 0.36
C ALA A 99 -5.75 4.06 0.70
N ARG A 100 -5.40 2.82 0.38
CA ARG A 100 -6.07 1.64 0.90
C ARG A 100 -5.08 0.71 1.58
N ALA A 101 -5.46 0.16 2.72
CA ALA A 101 -4.76 -0.94 3.36
C ALA A 101 -5.63 -2.19 3.28
N TYR A 102 -5.10 -3.24 2.65
CA TYR A 102 -5.78 -4.52 2.46
C TYR A 102 -5.37 -5.49 3.54
N PHE A 103 -6.34 -6.24 4.05
CA PHE A 103 -6.12 -7.23 5.11
C PHE A 103 -7.07 -8.40 4.97
N LEU A 104 -6.64 -9.57 5.45
CA LEU A 104 -7.47 -10.75 5.56
C LEU A 104 -7.86 -10.93 7.03
N PRO A 105 -9.08 -10.55 7.44
CA PRO A 105 -9.51 -10.74 8.82
C PRO A 105 -9.67 -12.22 9.13
N ASP A 106 -9.28 -12.62 10.33
CA ASP A 106 -9.57 -13.96 10.84
C ASP A 106 -11.07 -14.26 10.71
N SER A 107 -11.41 -15.50 10.35
CA SER A 107 -12.78 -15.92 10.04
C SER A 107 -13.79 -15.73 11.19
N ALA A 108 -13.31 -15.57 12.42
CA ALA A 108 -14.13 -15.28 13.60
C ALA A 108 -14.61 -13.83 13.69
N ASP A 109 -13.95 -12.88 13.02
CA ASP A 109 -14.19 -11.42 13.15
C ASP A 109 -14.86 -10.79 11.91
N GLN A 110 -15.25 -11.59 10.92
CA GLN A 110 -15.81 -11.09 9.65
C GLN A 110 -17.14 -10.34 9.81
N ASP A 111 -17.91 -10.62 10.87
CA ASP A 111 -19.22 -10.01 11.12
C ASP A 111 -19.14 -8.56 11.64
N HIS A 112 -17.95 -8.07 12.03
CA HIS A 112 -17.77 -6.75 12.67
C HIS A 112 -16.58 -5.95 12.11
N ILE A 113 -16.66 -5.50 10.86
CA ILE A 113 -15.64 -4.63 10.24
C ILE A 113 -15.62 -3.22 10.88
N GLN A 114 -16.73 -2.75 11.46
CA GLN A 114 -16.80 -1.40 12.02
C GLN A 114 -15.96 -1.28 13.30
N GLY A 115 -14.88 -0.49 13.26
CA GLY A 115 -13.94 -0.32 14.37
C GLY A 115 -12.91 -1.45 14.50
N TYR A 116 -12.91 -2.39 13.55
CA TYR A 116 -11.88 -3.42 13.45
C TYR A 116 -10.50 -2.76 13.30
N GLN A 117 -9.46 -3.39 13.85
CA GLN A 117 -8.08 -2.96 13.69
C GLN A 117 -7.24 -4.16 13.22
N PRO A 118 -6.91 -4.23 11.92
CA PRO A 118 -6.11 -5.34 11.38
C PRO A 118 -4.79 -5.45 12.12
N LYS A 119 -4.44 -6.66 12.56
CA LYS A 119 -3.12 -7.03 13.06
C LYS A 119 -2.10 -6.96 11.92
N LEU A 120 -0.83 -6.91 12.30
CA LEU A 120 0.28 -6.85 11.34
C LEU A 120 0.28 -8.04 10.38
N ASP A 121 0.03 -9.23 10.92
CA ASP A 121 0.09 -10.46 10.15
C ASP A 121 -1.07 -10.61 9.15
N GLU A 122 -2.17 -9.89 9.39
CA GLU A 122 -3.34 -9.80 8.51
C GLU A 122 -3.14 -8.81 7.35
N LEU A 123 -2.19 -7.86 7.45
CA LEU A 123 -1.92 -6.89 6.37
C LEU A 123 -1.32 -7.56 5.14
N LEU A 124 -2.01 -7.44 4.01
CA LEU A 124 -1.59 -8.07 2.76
C LEU A 124 -0.87 -7.12 1.81
N GLY A 125 -1.33 -5.88 1.73
CA GLY A 125 -0.76 -4.87 0.85
C GLY A 125 -1.41 -3.51 1.03
N LEU A 126 -0.87 -2.51 0.34
CA LEU A 126 -1.33 -1.13 0.36
C LEU A 126 -1.45 -0.62 -1.07
N ASP A 127 -2.44 0.22 -1.35
CA ASP A 127 -2.48 1.05 -2.54
C ASP A 127 -2.37 2.51 -2.16
N LEU A 128 -1.64 3.29 -2.97
CA LEU A 128 -1.56 4.74 -2.88
C LEU A 128 -1.90 5.35 -4.24
N TRP A 129 -2.99 6.12 -4.31
CA TRP A 129 -3.36 6.86 -5.50
C TRP A 129 -2.71 8.23 -5.50
N PHE A 130 -2.07 8.51 -6.62
CA PHE A 130 -1.51 9.80 -6.98
C PHE A 130 -2.30 10.37 -8.15
N GLN A 131 -2.46 11.68 -8.16
CA GLN A 131 -2.92 12.42 -9.32
C GLN A 131 -1.94 13.55 -9.60
N ASP A 132 -1.41 13.59 -10.81
CA ASP A 132 -0.51 14.64 -11.27
C ASP A 132 -1.26 15.96 -11.57
N GLU A 133 -0.53 16.97 -12.04
CA GLU A 133 -1.11 18.27 -12.41
C GLU A 133 -1.98 18.20 -13.68
N SER A 134 -1.77 17.19 -14.53
CA SER A 134 -2.55 16.97 -15.76
C SER A 134 -3.88 16.24 -15.48
N GLY A 135 -4.03 15.64 -14.31
CA GLY A 135 -5.19 14.89 -13.87
C GLY A 135 -5.04 13.37 -14.04
N GLU A 136 -3.90 12.89 -14.54
CA GLU A 136 -3.57 11.48 -14.70
C GLU A 136 -3.40 10.80 -13.35
N GLN A 137 -3.95 9.58 -13.22
CA GLN A 137 -3.90 8.80 -11.98
C GLN A 137 -2.88 7.66 -12.05
N MET A 138 -2.06 7.58 -11.02
CA MET A 138 -1.05 6.54 -10.84
C MET A 138 -1.28 5.85 -9.50
N ILE A 139 -1.20 4.52 -9.47
CA ILE A 139 -1.35 3.73 -8.25
C ILE A 139 -0.01 3.05 -7.96
N TYR A 140 0.53 3.29 -6.76
CA TYR A 140 1.61 2.49 -6.21
C TYR A 140 1.01 1.44 -5.30
N THR A 141 1.17 0.17 -5.64
CA THR A 141 0.77 -0.94 -4.79
C THR A 141 1.99 -1.53 -4.11
N PHE A 142 1.94 -1.72 -2.80
CA PHE A 142 2.99 -2.31 -1.98
C PHE A 142 2.50 -3.63 -1.41
N PHE A 143 3.27 -4.71 -1.52
CA PHE A 143 2.82 -6.05 -1.08
C PHE A 143 3.67 -6.62 0.04
N TYR A 144 3.00 -7.14 1.07
CA TYR A 144 3.62 -8.08 2.01
C TYR A 144 3.72 -9.46 1.36
N THR A 145 2.58 -9.95 0.86
CA THR A 145 2.45 -11.22 0.15
C THR A 145 1.71 -10.97 -1.16
N ALA A 146 2.14 -11.57 -2.26
CA ALA A 146 1.48 -11.45 -3.56
C ALA A 146 1.63 -12.71 -4.40
N GLU A 147 0.57 -13.08 -5.12
CA GLU A 147 0.61 -14.03 -6.23
C GLU A 147 0.31 -13.29 -7.54
N LEU A 148 1.32 -13.19 -8.41
CA LEU A 148 1.22 -12.46 -9.68
C LEU A 148 1.30 -13.43 -10.85
N GLN A 149 0.21 -13.56 -11.59
CA GLN A 149 0.21 -14.21 -12.89
C GLN A 149 0.72 -13.23 -13.95
N THR A 150 1.88 -13.53 -14.54
CA THR A 150 2.42 -12.82 -15.70
C THR A 150 2.40 -13.72 -16.94
N GLU A 151 2.76 -13.17 -18.10
CA GLU A 151 2.95 -13.95 -19.34
C GLU A 151 4.03 -15.05 -19.18
N ASN A 152 4.97 -14.86 -18.23
CA ASN A 152 6.11 -15.75 -18.03
C ASN A 152 5.92 -16.74 -16.86
N GLY A 153 4.77 -16.72 -16.18
CA GLY A 153 4.45 -17.63 -15.09
C GLY A 153 3.87 -16.96 -13.84
N ILE A 154 3.74 -17.74 -12.77
CA ILE A 154 3.26 -17.29 -11.46
C ILE A 154 4.45 -16.91 -10.59
N HIS A 155 4.46 -15.68 -10.10
CA HIS A 155 5.42 -15.19 -9.12
C HIS A 155 4.76 -15.16 -7.75
N ARG A 156 5.30 -15.94 -6.80
CA ARG A 156 4.89 -15.90 -5.40
C ARG A 156 5.89 -15.10 -4.60
N ILE A 157 5.39 -14.07 -3.94
CA ILE A 157 6.14 -13.18 -3.07
C ILE A 157 5.62 -13.44 -1.65
N GLU A 158 6.48 -13.93 -0.76
CA GLU A 158 6.13 -14.22 0.64
C GLU A 158 6.68 -13.13 1.56
N ARG A 159 5.99 -12.84 2.66
CA ARG A 159 6.37 -11.79 3.63
C ARG A 159 7.84 -11.86 4.04
N TYR A 160 8.53 -10.73 3.95
CA TYR A 160 9.92 -10.57 4.37
C TYR A 160 10.03 -10.86 5.87
N GLN A 161 10.72 -11.94 6.23
CA GLN A 161 11.07 -12.25 7.61
C GLN A 161 12.51 -11.79 7.87
N LEU A 162 12.70 -10.95 8.89
CA LEU A 162 14.04 -10.69 9.43
C LEU A 162 14.60 -12.01 9.99
N GLN A 163 15.77 -12.41 9.50
CA GLN A 163 16.59 -13.43 10.15
C GLN A 163 17.26 -12.86 11.40
#